data_AF-A0A0R3NXE4-F1
#
_entry.id   AF-A0A0R3NXE4-F1
#
_cell.length_a   1.000
_cell.length_b   1.000
_cell.length_c   1.000
_cell.angle_alpha   90.00
_cell.angle_beta   90.00
_cell.angle_gamma   90.00
#
_symmetry.space_group_name_H-M   'P 1'
#
loop_
_entity.id
_entity.type
_entity.pdbx_description
1 polymer ?
#
loop_
_entity_poly.entity_id
_entity_poly.type
_entity_poly.pdbx_seq_one_letter_code
_entity_poly.pdbx_strand_id
1 'polypeptide(L)' 'MDSDEEIKEPFTGDAGDSLYSSRDQIFTTYDRSNCAVDRMGAWWHKDCTDSNLFGMYVNGWVTSMAGKGIYWKTCGWLRY' A
#
# COMPACT_ATOMS: atom_id res chain seq x y z
N MET A 1 30.58 -14.49 12.52
CA MET A 1 29.19 -14.81 12.14
C MET A 1 28.35 -14.38 13.30
N ASP A 2 27.84 -13.15 13.25
CA ASP A 2 26.64 -12.71 13.94
C ASP A 2 26.25 -11.43 13.20
N SER A 3 25.48 -11.63 12.14
CA SER A 3 24.91 -10.59 11.32
C SER A 3 23.69 -10.07 12.07
N ASP A 4 23.84 -8.87 12.64
CA ASP A 4 22.81 -7.92 13.07
C ASP A 4 21.37 -8.39 12.79
N GLU A 5 20.77 -9.07 13.76
CA GLU A 5 19.32 -9.29 13.78
C GLU A 5 18.66 -7.96 14.14
N GLU A 6 18.34 -7.19 13.09
CA GLU A 6 17.51 -5.99 13.20
C GLU A 6 16.23 -6.37 13.99
N ILE A 7 16.02 -5.75 15.15
CA ILE A 7 14.78 -5.92 15.92
C ILE A 7 13.65 -5.32 15.10
N LYS A 8 12.98 -6.15 14.31
CA LYS A 8 11.77 -5.80 13.56
C LYS A 8 10.60 -5.89 14.55
N GLU A 9 10.34 -4.81 15.27
CA GLU A 9 9.20 -4.76 16.18
C GLU A 9 7.91 -5.18 15.44
N PRO A 10 7.15 -6.17 15.96
CA PRO A 10 5.92 -6.61 15.33
C PRO A 10 4.91 -5.46 15.34
N PHE A 11 4.17 -5.30 14.23
CA PHE A 11 3.12 -4.30 14.13
C PHE A 11 2.09 -4.45 15.26
N THR A 12 1.68 -3.32 15.85
CA THR A 12 0.55 -3.23 16.79
C THR A 12 -0.37 -2.09 16.39
N GLY A 13 -1.68 -2.29 16.51
CA GLY A 13 -2.70 -1.32 16.12
C GLY A 13 -4.03 -1.98 15.77
N ASP A 14 -5.07 -1.17 15.65
CA ASP A 14 -6.44 -1.61 15.36
C ASP A 14 -6.84 -1.48 13.87
N ALA A 15 -6.05 -0.75 13.08
CA ALA A 15 -6.24 -0.61 11.63
C ALA A 15 -5.90 -1.88 10.83
N GLY A 16 -5.19 -2.84 11.45
CA GLY A 16 -4.53 -3.95 10.75
C GLY A 16 -3.30 -3.52 9.96
N ASP A 17 -2.47 -4.47 9.51
CA ASP A 17 -1.22 -4.20 8.80
C ASP A 17 -1.38 -4.37 7.27
N SER A 18 -1.69 -3.28 6.56
CA SER A 18 -1.66 -3.24 5.08
C SER A 18 -0.38 -2.65 4.51
N LEU A 19 0.62 -2.36 5.35
CA LEU A 19 1.94 -1.89 4.92
C LEU A 19 2.95 -3.04 4.84
N TYR A 20 2.66 -4.18 5.45
CA TYR A 20 3.54 -5.35 5.44
C TYR A 20 4.04 -5.73 4.04
N SER A 21 3.18 -5.70 3.01
CA SER A 21 3.56 -6.07 1.65
C SER A 21 4.48 -5.04 0.97
N SER A 22 4.49 -3.81 1.45
CA SER A 22 5.37 -2.72 0.99
C SER A 22 6.75 -2.73 1.63
N ARG A 23 6.96 -3.60 2.62
CA ARG A 23 8.25 -3.74 3.30
C ARG A 23 9.37 -4.06 2.32
N ASP A 24 10.51 -3.40 2.52
CA ASP A 24 11.75 -3.61 1.77
C ASP A 24 11.62 -3.36 0.26
N GLN A 25 10.51 -2.73 -0.19
CA GLN A 25 10.33 -2.33 -1.58
C GLN A 25 10.97 -0.97 -1.84
N ILE A 26 11.23 -0.69 -3.11
CA ILE A 26 11.71 0.62 -3.55
C ILE A 26 10.51 1.53 -3.77
N PHE A 27 10.64 2.79 -3.37
CA PHE A 27 9.62 3.79 -3.64
C PHE A 27 9.49 4.02 -5.15
N THR A 28 8.28 3.86 -5.69
CA THR A 28 7.99 4.00 -7.12
C THR A 28 6.97 5.10 -7.39
N THR A 29 7.15 5.74 -8.54
CA THR A 29 6.37 6.86 -9.05
C THR A 29 5.88 6.54 -10.47
N TYR A 30 4.99 7.37 -11.01
CA TYR A 30 4.35 7.18 -12.32
C TYR A 30 5.34 6.88 -13.46
N ASP A 31 6.52 7.50 -13.43
CA ASP A 31 7.57 7.40 -14.43
C ASP A 31 8.44 6.13 -14.30
N ARG A 32 8.22 5.31 -13.26
CA ARG A 32 9.12 4.21 -12.89
C ARG A 32 8.43 2.86 -12.67
N SER A 33 7.10 2.80 -12.60
CA SER A 33 6.38 1.55 -12.35
C SER A 33 4.96 1.55 -12.93
N ASN A 34 4.60 0.45 -13.59
CA ASN A 34 3.22 0.21 -14.06
C ASN A 34 2.22 0.23 -12.90
N CYS A 35 2.61 -0.22 -11.70
CA CYS A 35 1.72 -0.19 -10.55
C CYS A 35 1.43 1.24 -10.07
N ALA A 36 2.42 2.14 -10.11
CA ALA A 36 2.18 3.54 -9.78
C ALA A 36 1.21 4.19 -10.78
N VAL A 37 1.25 3.79 -12.06
CA VAL A 37 0.28 4.20 -13.09
C VAL A 37 -1.10 3.60 -12.81
N ASP A 38 -1.18 2.29 -12.58
CA ASP A 38 -2.44 1.58 -12.39
C ASP A 38 -3.17 2.00 -11.11
N ARG A 39 -2.43 2.25 -10.04
CA ARG A 39 -2.93 2.69 -8.73
C ARG A 39 -3.06 4.20 -8.60
N MET A 40 -2.62 4.97 -9.60
CA MET A 40 -2.65 6.44 -9.61
C MET A 40 -2.10 7.04 -8.30
N GLY A 41 -0.99 6.49 -7.81
CA GLY A 41 -0.39 6.87 -6.55
C GLY A 41 1.07 6.44 -6.49
N ALA A 42 1.90 7.21 -5.79
CA ALA A 42 3.27 6.82 -5.50
C ALA A 42 3.30 5.93 -4.25
N TRP A 43 4.07 4.86 -4.25
CA TRP A 43 4.13 3.95 -3.11
C TRP A 43 5.36 3.04 -3.16
N TRP A 44 5.63 2.36 -2.07
CA TRP A 44 6.53 1.21 -2.03
C TRP A 44 5.79 -0.03 -2.58
N HIS A 45 5.67 -0.08 -3.90
CA HIS A 45 4.87 -1.11 -4.58
C HIS A 45 5.60 -2.46 -4.65
N LYS A 46 4.86 -3.58 -4.45
CA LYS A 46 5.35 -4.97 -4.62
C LYS A 46 4.62 -5.69 -5.77
N ASP A 47 3.42 -6.19 -5.49
CA ASP A 47 2.42 -6.61 -6.48
C ASP A 47 1.29 -5.58 -6.48
N CYS A 48 1.68 -4.40 -6.97
CA CYS A 48 1.08 -3.13 -6.63
C CYS A 48 1.08 -2.87 -5.12
N THR A 49 -0.02 -3.01 -4.39
CA THR A 49 -0.02 -2.69 -2.95
C THR A 49 -1.30 -3.15 -2.25
N ASP A 50 -1.23 -3.35 -0.93
CA ASP A 50 -2.41 -3.51 -0.04
C ASP A 50 -2.84 -2.18 0.61
N SER A 51 -2.10 -1.10 0.39
CA SER A 51 -2.43 0.25 0.85
C SER A 51 -1.97 1.32 -0.14
N ASN A 52 -2.77 2.35 -0.38
CA ASN A 52 -2.42 3.39 -1.36
C ASN A 52 -2.70 4.79 -0.80
N LEU A 53 -1.94 5.19 0.22
CA LEU A 53 -2.22 6.45 0.92
C LEU A 53 -1.95 7.70 0.06
N PHE A 54 -1.08 7.60 -0.95
CA PHE A 54 -0.86 8.66 -1.95
C PHE A 54 -1.67 8.43 -3.24
N GLY A 55 -2.74 7.63 -3.17
CA GLY A 55 -3.70 7.48 -4.26
C GLY A 55 -4.60 8.69 -4.43
N MET A 56 -5.49 8.61 -5.42
CA MET A 56 -6.46 9.66 -5.70
C MET A 56 -7.44 9.84 -4.54
N TYR A 57 -7.81 11.08 -4.23
CA TYR A 57 -8.96 11.32 -3.36
C TYR A 57 -10.24 11.00 -4.13
N VAL A 58 -10.98 9.98 -3.67
CA VAL A 58 -12.23 9.53 -4.28
C VAL A 58 -13.33 9.66 -3.23
N ASN A 59 -14.37 10.43 -3.54
CA ASN A 59 -15.48 10.61 -2.62
C ASN A 59 -16.45 9.42 -2.71
N GLY A 60 -16.32 8.48 -1.77
CA GLY A 60 -17.13 7.27 -1.71
C GLY A 60 -16.67 6.18 -2.69
N TRP A 61 -17.58 5.26 -3.01
CA TRP A 61 -17.28 4.13 -3.89
C TRP A 61 -17.55 4.48 -5.35
N VAL A 62 -16.51 4.45 -6.18
CA VAL A 62 -16.60 4.61 -7.63
C VAL A 62 -15.92 3.41 -8.27
N THR A 63 -16.69 2.55 -8.95
CA THR A 63 -16.19 1.26 -9.48
C THR A 63 -15.00 1.43 -10.43
N SER A 64 -14.97 2.47 -11.27
CA SER A 64 -13.85 2.76 -12.16
C SER A 64 -12.57 3.21 -11.44
N MET A 65 -12.68 3.59 -10.16
CA MET A 65 -11.58 3.99 -9.28
C MET A 65 -11.16 2.90 -8.30
N ALA A 66 -11.64 1.67 -8.48
CA ALA A 66 -11.26 0.54 -7.65
C ALA A 66 -9.73 0.39 -7.58
N GLY A 67 -9.18 0.49 -6.36
CA GLY A 67 -7.74 0.39 -6.12
C GLY A 67 -6.90 1.61 -6.55
N LYS A 68 -7.52 2.67 -7.08
CA LYS A 68 -6.85 3.94 -7.46
C LYS A 68 -6.96 5.01 -6.36
N GLY A 69 -7.94 4.86 -5.48
CA GLY A 69 -8.20 5.78 -4.40
C GLY A 69 -7.25 5.62 -3.21
N ILE A 70 -7.48 6.43 -2.18
CA ILE A 70 -6.87 6.25 -0.85
C ILE A 70 -7.51 5.06 -0.16
N TYR A 71 -6.71 4.04 0.19
CA TYR A 71 -7.23 2.88 0.92
C TYR A 71 -6.20 2.20 1.83
N TRP A 72 -6.75 1.46 2.79
CA TRP A 72 -6.07 0.55 3.70
C TRP A 72 -6.86 -0.76 3.75
N LYS A 73 -6.34 -1.83 3.12
CA LYS A 73 -7.11 -3.07 2.86
C LYS A 73 -7.62 -3.76 4.12
N THR A 74 -6.85 -3.73 5.19
CA THR A 74 -7.19 -4.42 6.45
C THR A 74 -8.18 -3.65 7.32
N CYS A 75 -8.36 -2.35 7.07
CA CYS A 75 -9.46 -1.59 7.65
C CYS A 75 -10.76 -2.05 7.01
N GLY A 76 -11.78 -2.34 7.83
CA GLY A 76 -13.02 -3.05 7.47
C GLY A 76 -13.95 -2.42 6.43
N TRP A 77 -13.48 -1.47 5.61
CA TRP A 77 -14.24 -0.78 4.57
C TRP A 77 -14.12 -1.42 3.19
N LEU A 78 -13.15 -2.30 2.97
CA LEU A 78 -12.97 -3.03 1.70
C LEU A 78 -13.23 -4.52 1.88
N ARG A 79 -14.50 -4.92 1.83
CA ARG A 79 -14.86 -6.32 1.52
C ARG A 79 -15.09 -6.42 0.01
N TYR A 80 -14.34 -7.33 -0.62
CA TYR A 80 -14.53 -7.74 -2.01
C TYR A 80 -15.92 -8.32 -2.24
#